data_AF-A0A7Y3JT13-F1
#
_entry.id   AF-A0A7Y3JT13-F1
#
_cell.length_a   1.000
_cell.length_b   1.000
_cell.length_c   1.000
_cell.angle_alpha   90.00
_cell.angle_beta   90.00
_cell.angle_gamma   90.00
#
_symmetry.space_group_name_H-M   'P 1'
#
loop_
_entity.id
_entity.type
_entity.pdbx_description
1 polymer ?
#
loop_
_entity_poly.entity_id
_entity_poly.type
_entity_poly.pdbx_seq_one_letter_code
_entity_poly.pdbx_strand_id
1 'polypeptide(L)'
;MKKFAFLVTAAVLAATPAFAAPVNNGDGIGGNPRAAIDPFNVATRGTLLAQSSTSGTALTFAGTFNSAVYKNTDGTLDFYYQVVRTGAGTEASNEIQSFTVQAFGGFTIDAFRDGLFNAAGFLTANNPGTFTSGATRSFSGNVAGVDFGSNNLAGTENSTTYIFRTNATAFTRGTFGVIDGSTLQGATFAPTVPEPATWAMMLGGFGLLGAAARRSSRAKTVLA
;
A
#
# COMPACT_ATOMS: atom_id res chain seq x y z
N MET A 1 44.76 -16.30 52.07
CA MET A 1 44.24 -16.71 50.75
C MET A 1 43.09 -15.77 50.39
N LYS A 2 43.32 -14.79 49.50
CA LYS A 2 42.33 -13.76 49.14
C LYS A 2 41.43 -14.31 48.02
N LYS A 3 40.12 -14.40 48.28
CA LYS A 3 39.12 -14.84 47.30
C LYS A 3 38.67 -13.62 46.48
N PHE A 4 38.97 -13.59 45.19
CA PHE A 4 38.46 -12.60 44.25
C PHE A 4 37.06 -13.01 43.79
N ALA A 5 36.07 -12.15 44.00
CA ALA A 5 34.72 -12.29 43.47
C ALA A 5 34.67 -11.66 42.08
N PHE A 6 34.35 -12.45 41.06
CA PHE A 6 34.04 -11.97 39.72
C PHE A 6 32.55 -11.60 39.66
N LEU A 7 32.26 -10.31 39.50
CA LEU A 7 30.93 -9.78 39.20
C LEU A 7 30.78 -9.78 37.67
N VAL A 8 29.95 -10.68 37.14
CA VAL A 8 29.58 -10.71 35.72
C VAL A 8 28.36 -9.81 35.55
N THR A 9 28.58 -8.63 34.98
CA THR A 9 27.51 -7.69 34.61
C THR A 9 26.88 -8.16 33.30
N ALA A 10 25.67 -8.73 33.36
CA ALA A 10 24.89 -9.06 32.17
C ALA A 10 24.33 -7.77 31.55
N ALA A 11 24.90 -7.34 30.42
CA ALA A 11 24.33 -6.27 29.62
C ALA A 11 23.10 -6.81 28.86
N VAL A 12 21.91 -6.40 29.29
CA VAL A 12 20.66 -6.66 28.56
C VAL A 12 20.64 -5.76 27.33
N LEU A 13 20.94 -6.30 26.15
CA LEU A 13 20.65 -5.65 24.87
C LEU A 13 19.12 -5.61 24.70
N ALA A 14 18.52 -4.44 24.92
CA ALA A 14 17.14 -4.20 24.53
C ALA A 14 17.08 -4.14 23.00
N ALA A 15 16.55 -5.18 22.35
CA ALA A 15 16.19 -5.13 20.94
C ALA A 15 15.08 -4.10 20.77
N THR A 16 15.39 -2.95 20.18
CA THR A 16 14.36 -1.98 19.77
C THR A 16 13.47 -2.64 18.72
N PRO A 17 12.14 -2.48 18.80
CA PRO A 17 11.24 -3.01 17.78
C PRO A 17 11.65 -2.42 16.43
N ALA A 18 11.97 -3.29 15.46
CA ALA A 18 12.23 -2.89 14.10
C ALA A 18 10.91 -2.42 13.49
N PHE A 19 10.73 -1.10 13.40
CA PHE A 19 9.72 -0.51 12.53
C PHE A 19 10.07 -0.86 11.09
N ALA A 20 9.05 -1.07 10.26
CA ALA A 20 9.30 -1.38 8.85
C ALA A 20 9.97 -0.21 8.13
N ALA A 21 10.77 -0.51 7.12
CA ALA A 21 11.44 0.49 6.32
C ALA A 21 10.40 1.32 5.52
N PRO A 22 10.37 2.65 5.68
CA PRO A 22 9.49 3.49 4.91
C PRO A 22 9.91 3.50 3.43
N VAL A 23 8.91 3.52 2.53
CA VAL A 23 9.12 3.68 1.09
C VAL A 23 9.06 5.17 0.74
N ASN A 24 10.24 5.77 0.59
CA ASN A 24 10.44 7.18 0.32
C ASN A 24 10.32 7.49 -1.17
N ASN A 25 10.05 8.76 -1.48
CA ASN A 25 9.97 9.21 -2.87
C ASN A 25 11.32 9.04 -3.57
N GLY A 26 11.31 8.36 -4.72
CA GLY A 26 12.52 8.09 -5.50
C GLY A 26 13.22 6.77 -5.16
N ASP A 27 12.71 5.98 -4.21
CA ASP A 27 13.27 4.65 -3.92
C ASP A 27 13.22 3.75 -5.16
N GLY A 28 14.35 3.12 -5.48
CA GLY A 28 14.51 2.28 -6.67
C GLY A 28 14.65 3.02 -8.00
N ILE A 29 14.82 4.36 -8.00
CA ILE A 29 14.94 5.18 -9.21
C ILE A 29 16.25 5.98 -9.18
N GLY A 30 16.91 6.13 -10.34
CA GLY A 30 18.07 7.02 -10.48
C GLY A 30 19.30 6.58 -9.69
N GLY A 31 19.45 5.27 -9.44
CA GLY A 31 20.53 4.72 -8.64
C GLY A 31 20.25 4.65 -7.14
N ASN A 32 19.12 5.19 -6.67
CA ASN A 32 18.67 4.99 -5.30
C ASN A 32 18.37 3.50 -5.07
N PRO A 33 18.78 2.94 -3.92
CA PRO A 33 18.40 1.58 -3.56
C PRO A 33 16.87 1.47 -3.45
N ARG A 34 16.36 0.27 -3.67
CA ARG A 34 14.95 -0.05 -3.43
C ARG A 34 14.69 -0.11 -1.93
N ALA A 35 13.50 0.27 -1.51
CA ALA A 35 13.09 0.08 -0.12
C ALA A 35 12.99 -1.41 0.20
N ALA A 36 13.45 -1.78 1.39
CA ALA A 36 13.24 -3.12 1.91
C ALA A 36 11.73 -3.38 2.11
N ILE A 37 11.33 -4.63 1.98
CA ILE A 37 9.98 -5.09 2.29
C ILE A 37 10.10 -5.96 3.53
N ASP A 38 9.39 -5.64 4.60
CA ASP A 38 9.53 -6.35 5.86
C ASP A 38 8.49 -7.48 6.03
N PRO A 39 8.76 -8.52 6.83
CA PRO A 39 7.74 -9.52 7.14
C PRO A 39 6.52 -8.88 7.82
N PHE A 40 5.32 -9.20 7.35
CA PHE A 40 4.09 -8.69 7.93
C PHE A 40 3.76 -9.40 9.25
N ASN A 41 3.47 -8.63 10.30
CA ASN A 41 2.97 -9.19 11.55
C ASN A 41 1.47 -9.47 11.42
N VAL A 42 1.11 -10.75 11.30
CA VAL A 42 -0.28 -11.22 11.13
C VAL A 42 -1.22 -10.81 12.27
N ALA A 43 -0.70 -10.53 13.47
CA ALA A 43 -1.50 -10.05 14.59
C ALA A 43 -1.97 -8.59 14.41
N THR A 44 -1.35 -7.85 13.50
CA THR A 44 -1.73 -6.46 13.16
C THR A 44 -2.69 -6.38 11.99
N ARG A 45 -3.16 -7.53 11.47
CA ARG A 45 -4.08 -7.56 10.34
C ARG A 45 -5.40 -6.91 10.69
N GLY A 46 -5.80 -5.95 9.87
CA GLY A 46 -7.07 -5.24 10.01
C GLY A 46 -8.29 -6.04 9.60
N THR A 47 -9.42 -5.34 9.51
CA THR A 47 -10.69 -5.86 8.96
C THR A 47 -10.78 -5.58 7.46
N LEU A 48 -11.15 -6.58 6.67
CA LEU A 48 -11.35 -6.41 5.22
C LEU A 48 -12.49 -5.41 4.94
N LEU A 49 -12.21 -4.40 4.12
CA LEU A 49 -13.20 -3.42 3.66
C LEU A 49 -13.66 -3.66 2.21
N ALA A 50 -12.71 -3.97 1.34
CA ALA A 50 -12.97 -4.15 -0.09
C ALA A 50 -11.91 -5.08 -0.71
N GLN A 51 -12.30 -5.77 -1.79
CA GLN A 51 -11.42 -6.64 -2.57
C GLN A 51 -11.73 -6.52 -4.06
N SER A 52 -10.75 -6.80 -4.91
CA SER A 52 -10.85 -6.81 -6.37
C SER A 52 -9.89 -7.85 -6.94
N SER A 53 -10.27 -8.47 -8.05
CA SER A 53 -9.43 -9.40 -8.80
C SER A 53 -9.60 -9.12 -10.28
N THR A 54 -8.50 -8.88 -11.00
CA THR A 54 -8.49 -8.60 -12.44
C THR A 54 -7.56 -9.57 -13.14
N SER A 55 -8.14 -10.46 -13.95
CA SER A 55 -7.38 -11.37 -14.81
C SER A 55 -7.23 -10.80 -16.22
N GLY A 56 -6.13 -11.11 -16.88
CA GLY A 56 -5.93 -10.79 -18.28
C GLY A 56 -4.70 -11.44 -18.89
N THR A 57 -4.58 -11.26 -20.19
CA THR A 57 -3.48 -11.79 -21.01
C THR A 57 -2.82 -10.63 -21.72
N ALA A 58 -1.54 -10.40 -21.43
CA ALA A 58 -0.67 -9.49 -22.17
C ALA A 58 0.03 -10.25 -23.32
N LEU A 59 0.88 -9.57 -24.07
CA LEU A 59 1.60 -10.21 -25.19
C LEU A 59 2.56 -11.30 -24.71
N THR A 60 3.21 -11.12 -23.57
CA THR A 60 4.30 -11.99 -23.11
C THR A 60 3.98 -12.78 -21.84
N PHE A 61 2.85 -12.51 -21.17
CA PHE A 61 2.39 -13.26 -20.00
C PHE A 61 0.86 -13.21 -19.86
N ALA A 62 0.32 -14.17 -19.10
CA ALA A 62 -1.03 -14.09 -18.56
C ALA A 62 -0.97 -14.06 -17.05
N GLY A 63 -1.87 -13.30 -16.42
CA GLY A 63 -1.91 -13.21 -14.98
C GLY A 63 -3.18 -12.64 -14.40
N THR A 64 -3.27 -12.71 -13.08
CA THR A 64 -4.32 -12.14 -12.25
C THR A 64 -3.70 -11.20 -11.24
N PHE A 65 -4.24 -10.00 -11.15
CA PHE A 65 -3.89 -9.01 -10.14
C PHE A 65 -4.97 -8.98 -9.06
N ASN A 66 -4.61 -9.39 -7.85
CA ASN A 66 -5.47 -9.36 -6.68
C ASN A 66 -5.16 -8.12 -5.85
N SER A 67 -6.21 -7.43 -5.38
CA SER A 67 -6.05 -6.34 -4.44
C SER A 67 -7.13 -6.31 -3.37
N ALA A 68 -6.79 -5.82 -2.19
CA ALA A 68 -7.72 -5.63 -1.10
C ALA A 68 -7.33 -4.44 -0.21
N VAL A 69 -8.32 -3.92 0.51
CA VAL A 69 -8.14 -2.86 1.50
C VAL A 69 -8.54 -3.39 2.86
N TYR A 70 -7.65 -3.25 3.83
CA TYR A 70 -7.88 -3.62 5.21
C TYR A 70 -7.81 -2.38 6.10
N LYS A 71 -8.72 -2.29 7.08
CA LYS A 71 -8.72 -1.24 8.09
C LYS A 71 -8.05 -1.71 9.36
N ASN A 72 -6.96 -1.06 9.72
CA ASN A 72 -6.20 -1.31 10.93
C ASN A 72 -6.96 -0.83 12.18
N THR A 73 -6.55 -1.31 13.35
CA THR A 73 -7.17 -0.96 14.64
C THR A 73 -7.05 0.53 14.97
N ASP A 74 -6.00 1.20 14.47
CA ASP A 74 -5.79 2.64 14.59
C ASP A 74 -6.65 3.48 13.61
N GLY A 75 -7.43 2.81 12.75
CA GLY A 75 -8.30 3.44 11.76
C GLY A 75 -7.62 3.76 10.42
N THR A 76 -6.33 3.47 10.27
CA THR A 76 -5.60 3.61 9.01
C THR A 76 -5.85 2.44 8.06
N LEU A 77 -5.37 2.55 6.82
CA LEU A 77 -5.59 1.56 5.77
C LEU A 77 -4.30 0.89 5.30
N ASP A 78 -4.38 -0.43 5.21
CA ASP A 78 -3.41 -1.27 4.52
C ASP A 78 -3.96 -1.68 3.14
N PHE A 79 -3.12 -1.58 2.12
CA PHE A 79 -3.45 -1.98 0.75
C PHE A 79 -2.66 -3.23 0.37
N TYR A 80 -3.38 -4.31 0.10
CA TYR A 80 -2.84 -5.63 -0.20
C TYR A 80 -2.81 -5.83 -1.71
N TYR A 81 -1.71 -6.36 -2.24
CA TYR A 81 -1.51 -6.63 -3.65
C TYR A 81 -0.82 -7.97 -3.87
N GLN A 82 -1.27 -8.71 -4.88
CA GLN A 82 -0.61 -9.94 -5.32
C GLN A 82 -0.74 -10.09 -6.82
N VAL A 83 0.33 -10.58 -7.44
CA VAL A 83 0.34 -11.00 -8.83
C VAL A 83 0.40 -12.52 -8.88
N VAL A 84 -0.57 -13.11 -9.57
CA VAL A 84 -0.62 -14.55 -9.87
C VAL A 84 -0.37 -14.70 -11.36
N ARG A 85 0.76 -15.31 -11.73
CA ARG A 85 1.01 -15.67 -13.12
C ARG A 85 0.20 -16.92 -13.47
N THR A 86 -0.61 -16.83 -14.51
CA THR A 86 -1.48 -17.92 -14.95
C THR A 86 -0.96 -18.63 -16.20
N GLY A 87 0.04 -18.07 -16.88
CA GLY A 87 0.71 -18.73 -18.00
C GLY A 87 1.44 -17.77 -18.94
N ALA A 88 1.56 -18.22 -20.20
CA ALA A 88 2.12 -17.45 -21.31
C ALA A 88 1.14 -16.35 -21.78
N GLY A 89 1.69 -15.34 -22.44
CA GLY A 89 0.92 -14.34 -23.17
C GLY A 89 0.47 -14.85 -24.54
N THR A 90 -0.05 -13.95 -25.37
CA THR A 90 -0.51 -14.31 -26.72
C THR A 90 0.65 -14.61 -27.69
N GLU A 91 1.83 -14.00 -27.47
CA GLU A 91 2.98 -14.08 -28.38
C GLU A 91 4.20 -14.76 -27.76
N ALA A 92 4.40 -14.63 -26.45
CA ALA A 92 5.56 -15.19 -25.77
C ALA A 92 5.25 -15.59 -24.32
N SER A 93 6.25 -16.12 -23.62
CA SER A 93 6.15 -16.57 -22.23
C SER A 93 7.34 -16.06 -21.41
N ASN A 94 7.30 -14.78 -21.05
CA ASN A 94 8.34 -14.11 -20.26
C ASN A 94 7.96 -14.11 -18.76
N GLU A 95 8.95 -13.95 -17.90
CA GLU A 95 8.73 -13.79 -16.47
C GLU A 95 8.26 -12.39 -16.10
N ILE A 96 7.25 -12.30 -15.23
CA ILE A 96 6.76 -11.00 -14.75
C ILE A 96 7.83 -10.39 -13.85
N GLN A 97 8.17 -9.11 -14.07
CA GLN A 97 9.28 -8.45 -13.36
C GLN A 97 8.81 -7.56 -12.22
N SER A 98 7.69 -6.88 -12.41
CA SER A 98 7.20 -5.91 -11.43
C SER A 98 5.71 -5.64 -11.55
N PHE A 99 5.18 -4.98 -10.53
CA PHE A 99 3.93 -4.25 -10.64
C PHE A 99 4.05 -2.85 -10.05
N THR A 100 3.14 -1.98 -10.46
CA THR A 100 2.98 -0.62 -9.96
C THR A 100 1.52 -0.33 -9.65
N VAL A 101 1.30 0.58 -8.71
CA VAL A 101 0.00 1.11 -8.29
C VAL A 101 0.08 2.63 -8.15
N GLN A 102 -0.98 3.33 -8.52
CA GLN A 102 -1.02 4.80 -8.55
C GLN A 102 -1.85 5.40 -7.39
N ALA A 103 -1.70 6.71 -7.20
CA ALA A 103 -2.48 7.58 -6.31
C ALA A 103 -2.07 7.48 -4.83
N PHE A 104 -0.76 7.31 -4.61
CA PHE A 104 -0.15 7.31 -3.28
C PHE A 104 0.52 8.64 -2.89
N GLY A 105 0.36 9.68 -3.70
CA GLY A 105 0.96 10.99 -3.44
C GLY A 105 0.44 11.58 -2.12
N GLY A 106 1.36 12.08 -1.29
CA GLY A 106 1.02 12.71 0.00
C GLY A 106 0.74 11.76 1.16
N PHE A 107 0.77 10.43 0.94
CA PHE A 107 0.63 9.43 2.01
C PHE A 107 1.98 8.83 2.41
N THR A 108 2.14 8.47 3.68
CA THR A 108 3.27 7.62 4.09
C THR A 108 3.04 6.19 3.57
N ILE A 109 4.11 5.46 3.29
CA ILE A 109 4.04 4.05 2.89
C ILE A 109 5.12 3.30 3.65
N ASP A 110 4.71 2.25 4.35
CA ASP A 110 5.61 1.20 4.83
C ASP A 110 5.27 -0.09 4.07
N ALA A 111 6.30 -0.78 3.56
CA ALA A 111 6.11 -1.98 2.74
C ALA A 111 6.34 -3.26 3.54
N PHE A 112 5.35 -4.16 3.49
CA PHE A 112 5.43 -5.48 4.08
C PHE A 112 5.13 -6.58 3.07
N ARG A 113 5.44 -7.82 3.45
CA ARG A 113 5.07 -9.04 2.73
C ARG A 113 4.50 -10.11 3.64
N ASP A 114 3.53 -10.86 3.13
CA ASP A 114 2.99 -12.06 3.75
C ASP A 114 3.00 -13.21 2.73
N GLY A 115 3.86 -14.21 2.97
CA GLY A 115 4.00 -15.37 2.09
C GLY A 115 2.92 -16.43 2.31
N LEU A 116 2.23 -16.39 3.46
CA LEU A 116 1.28 -17.42 3.89
C LEU A 116 -0.17 -16.98 3.74
N PHE A 117 -0.41 -15.72 3.40
CA PHE A 117 -1.75 -15.19 3.22
C PHE A 117 -2.54 -15.97 2.16
N ASN A 118 -3.75 -16.41 2.52
CA ASN A 118 -4.63 -17.22 1.68
C ASN A 118 -6.10 -16.93 2.01
N ALA A 119 -6.52 -15.70 1.76
CA ALA A 119 -7.88 -15.22 1.99
C ALA A 119 -8.23 -14.15 0.95
N ALA A 120 -9.51 -13.81 0.80
CA ALA A 120 -9.95 -12.72 -0.07
C ALA A 120 -9.49 -12.83 -1.55
N GLY A 121 -9.41 -14.06 -2.07
CA GLY A 121 -8.92 -14.32 -3.44
C GLY A 121 -7.40 -14.38 -3.58
N PHE A 122 -6.64 -14.09 -2.52
CA PHE A 122 -5.20 -14.25 -2.48
C PHE A 122 -4.82 -15.70 -2.26
N LEU A 123 -3.68 -16.08 -2.82
CA LEU A 123 -3.12 -17.42 -2.74
C LEU A 123 -1.83 -17.42 -1.91
N THR A 124 -1.50 -18.54 -1.29
CA THR A 124 -0.18 -18.73 -0.68
C THR A 124 0.91 -18.56 -1.75
N ALA A 125 1.99 -17.88 -1.38
CA ALA A 125 3.13 -17.70 -2.28
C ALA A 125 3.75 -19.06 -2.60
N ASN A 126 3.98 -19.33 -3.88
CA ASN A 126 4.74 -20.50 -4.34
C ASN A 126 5.94 -20.11 -5.21
N ASN A 127 6.18 -18.80 -5.40
CA ASN A 127 7.40 -18.31 -6.01
C ASN A 127 8.59 -18.52 -5.04
N PRO A 128 9.69 -19.15 -5.48
CA PRO A 128 10.84 -19.46 -4.62
C PRO A 128 11.64 -18.23 -4.15
N GLY A 129 11.32 -17.04 -4.66
CA GLY A 129 12.11 -15.81 -4.56
C GLY A 129 11.55 -14.69 -3.68
N THR A 130 10.64 -14.98 -2.76
CA THR A 130 9.91 -13.97 -1.95
C THR A 130 10.78 -12.97 -1.16
N PHE A 131 12.09 -13.19 -1.08
CA PHE A 131 13.04 -12.39 -0.29
C PHE A 131 13.88 -11.38 -1.10
N THR A 132 13.86 -11.44 -2.44
CA THR A 132 14.63 -10.51 -3.29
C THR A 132 13.82 -9.29 -3.75
N SER A 133 12.51 -9.26 -3.42
CA SER A 133 11.65 -8.19 -3.86
C SER A 133 11.98 -6.87 -3.15
N GLY A 134 11.91 -5.77 -3.88
CA GLY A 134 12.12 -4.42 -3.35
C GLY A 134 10.97 -3.50 -3.73
N ALA A 135 10.58 -2.65 -2.78
CA ALA A 135 9.57 -1.63 -3.04
C ALA A 135 10.20 -0.43 -3.76
N THR A 136 9.46 0.16 -4.68
CA THR A 136 9.86 1.32 -5.45
C THR A 136 8.81 2.42 -5.31
N ARG A 137 9.24 3.67 -5.49
CA ARG A 137 8.32 4.81 -5.48
C ARG A 137 8.82 5.94 -6.35
N SER A 138 7.91 6.54 -7.12
CA SER A 138 8.23 7.67 -7.99
C SER A 138 8.75 8.88 -7.20
N PHE A 139 9.51 9.77 -7.84
CA PHE A 139 9.96 11.03 -7.20
C PHE A 139 8.79 11.90 -6.75
N SER A 140 7.65 11.85 -7.45
CA SER A 140 6.41 12.51 -7.03
C SER A 140 5.70 11.84 -5.85
N GLY A 141 6.13 10.64 -5.45
CA GLY A 141 5.47 9.81 -4.44
C GLY A 141 4.16 9.17 -4.90
N ASN A 142 3.71 9.46 -6.12
CA ASN A 142 2.37 9.10 -6.60
C ASN A 142 2.24 7.66 -7.08
N VAL A 143 3.32 7.07 -7.58
CA VAL A 143 3.36 5.69 -8.05
C VAL A 143 4.23 4.92 -7.10
N ALA A 144 3.69 3.86 -6.50
CA ALA A 144 4.42 2.88 -5.73
C ALA A 144 4.45 1.56 -6.50
N GLY A 145 5.43 0.72 -6.23
CA GLY A 145 5.53 -0.56 -6.92
C GLY A 145 6.38 -1.55 -6.16
N VAL A 146 6.40 -2.76 -6.69
CA VAL A 146 7.29 -3.81 -6.25
C VAL A 146 7.94 -4.41 -7.46
N ASP A 147 9.25 -4.53 -7.40
CA ASP A 147 10.02 -5.35 -8.31
C ASP A 147 10.33 -6.68 -7.61
N PHE A 148 10.15 -7.79 -8.32
CA PHE A 148 10.29 -9.12 -7.75
C PHE A 148 11.76 -9.55 -7.54
N GLY A 149 12.71 -8.77 -8.04
CA GLY A 149 14.14 -8.98 -7.91
C GLY A 149 14.64 -10.08 -8.84
N SER A 150 15.71 -10.75 -8.44
CA SER A 150 16.40 -11.75 -9.27
C SER A 150 15.55 -12.96 -9.68
N ASN A 151 14.41 -13.19 -9.04
CA ASN A 151 13.59 -14.37 -9.25
C ASN A 151 12.40 -14.16 -10.19
N ASN A 152 11.97 -12.91 -10.43
CA ASN A 152 10.78 -12.58 -11.23
C ASN A 152 9.56 -13.48 -10.85
N LEU A 153 8.54 -13.58 -11.71
CA LEU A 153 7.51 -14.63 -11.62
C LEU A 153 7.52 -15.50 -12.88
N ALA A 154 7.92 -16.76 -12.73
CA ALA A 154 8.02 -17.75 -13.78
C ALA A 154 6.78 -18.68 -13.82
N GLY A 155 6.59 -19.41 -14.92
CA GLY A 155 5.61 -20.51 -15.01
C GLY A 155 4.19 -20.16 -14.56
N THR A 156 3.74 -20.77 -13.46
CA THR A 156 2.40 -20.59 -12.84
C THR A 156 2.53 -20.17 -11.37
N GLU A 157 3.43 -19.22 -11.11
CA GLU A 157 3.76 -18.77 -9.77
C GLU A 157 2.88 -17.62 -9.25
N ASN A 158 2.67 -17.60 -7.95
CA ASN A 158 2.03 -16.58 -7.16
C ASN A 158 3.11 -15.82 -6.39
N SER A 159 3.11 -14.50 -6.50
CA SER A 159 3.93 -13.66 -5.64
C SER A 159 3.52 -13.81 -4.17
N THR A 160 4.39 -13.38 -3.26
CA THR A 160 3.93 -13.04 -1.90
C THR A 160 2.88 -11.93 -1.98
N THR A 161 2.04 -11.85 -0.94
CA THR A 161 1.12 -10.72 -0.80
C THR A 161 1.92 -9.54 -0.28
N TYR A 162 2.03 -8.48 -1.09
CA TYR A 162 2.67 -7.24 -0.72
C TYR A 162 1.65 -6.32 -0.08
N ILE A 163 2.04 -5.65 1.00
CA ILE A 163 1.15 -4.83 1.81
C ILE A 163 1.78 -3.45 1.93
N PHE A 164 1.08 -2.43 1.42
CA PHE A 164 1.42 -1.04 1.63
C PHE A 164 0.56 -0.48 2.75
N ARG A 165 1.17 -0.32 3.93
CA ARG A 165 0.55 0.36 5.05
C ARG A 165 0.67 1.86 4.86
N THR A 166 -0.42 2.58 5.03
CA THR A 166 -0.47 4.03 4.83
C THR A 166 -1.08 4.74 6.01
N ASN A 167 -0.87 6.05 6.11
CA ASN A 167 -1.61 6.91 7.05
C ASN A 167 -3.01 7.33 6.52
N ALA A 168 -3.50 6.73 5.44
CA ALA A 168 -4.82 7.05 4.89
C ALA A 168 -5.95 6.46 5.74
N THR A 169 -7.08 7.14 5.80
CA THR A 169 -8.31 6.68 6.51
C THR A 169 -9.48 6.40 5.56
N ALA A 170 -9.33 6.75 4.28
CA ALA A 170 -10.27 6.44 3.20
C ALA A 170 -9.51 5.96 1.97
N PHE A 171 -10.23 5.30 1.07
CA PHE A 171 -9.70 4.81 -0.19
C PHE A 171 -10.66 5.16 -1.34
N THR A 172 -10.11 5.18 -2.54
CA THR A 172 -10.83 5.37 -3.79
C THR A 172 -10.32 4.37 -4.83
N ARG A 173 -10.87 4.44 -6.04
CA ARG A 173 -10.38 3.66 -7.18
C ARG A 173 -9.03 4.22 -7.64
N GLY A 174 -8.02 3.36 -7.66
CA GLY A 174 -6.72 3.57 -8.28
C GLY A 174 -6.55 2.73 -9.55
N THR A 175 -5.33 2.71 -10.06
CA THR A 175 -4.92 1.91 -11.22
C THR A 175 -3.68 1.10 -10.87
N PHE A 176 -3.52 -0.03 -11.56
CA PHE A 176 -2.32 -0.86 -11.48
C PHE A 176 -1.76 -1.14 -12.87
N GLY A 177 -0.48 -1.50 -12.91
CA GLY A 177 0.17 -2.08 -14.07
C GLY A 177 1.13 -3.20 -13.65
N VAL A 178 1.07 -4.34 -14.33
CA VAL A 178 1.99 -5.48 -14.20
C VAL A 178 2.84 -5.54 -15.46
N ILE A 179 4.16 -5.68 -15.32
CA ILE A 179 5.12 -5.39 -16.42
C ILE A 179 6.24 -6.41 -16.50
N ASP A 180 6.61 -6.78 -17.73
CA ASP A 180 7.74 -7.65 -18.09
C ASP A 180 8.37 -7.31 -19.47
N GLY A 181 8.01 -6.17 -20.04
CA GLY A 181 8.24 -5.82 -21.45
C GLY A 181 6.94 -5.68 -22.25
N SER A 182 5.87 -6.34 -21.82
CA SER A 182 4.49 -5.97 -22.12
C SER A 182 3.76 -5.54 -20.84
N THR A 183 2.50 -5.10 -20.94
CA THR A 183 1.73 -4.64 -19.78
C THR A 183 0.35 -5.28 -19.68
N LEU A 184 -0.02 -5.61 -18.44
CA LEU A 184 -1.40 -5.85 -18.03
C LEU A 184 -1.80 -4.75 -17.05
N GLN A 185 -2.90 -4.05 -17.30
CA GLN A 185 -3.33 -2.91 -16.49
C GLN A 185 -4.82 -2.96 -16.18
N GLY A 186 -5.21 -2.32 -15.08
CA GLY A 186 -6.61 -2.29 -14.67
C GLY A 186 -6.86 -1.39 -13.47
N ALA A 187 -8.04 -1.57 -12.87
CA ALA A 187 -8.44 -0.84 -11.69
C ALA A 187 -7.99 -1.55 -10.41
N THR A 188 -7.65 -0.77 -9.40
CA THR A 188 -7.33 -1.26 -8.05
C THR A 188 -7.82 -0.25 -7.01
N PHE A 189 -7.39 -0.39 -5.77
CA PHE A 189 -7.64 0.57 -4.70
C PHE A 189 -6.41 1.44 -4.45
N ALA A 190 -6.65 2.70 -4.09
CA ALA A 190 -5.62 3.65 -3.71
C ALA A 190 -6.10 4.51 -2.53
N PRO A 191 -5.20 5.05 -1.70
CA PRO A 191 -5.57 5.94 -0.61
C PRO A 191 -6.20 7.23 -1.13
N THR A 192 -7.09 7.82 -0.34
CA THR A 192 -7.65 9.13 -0.63
C THR A 192 -7.86 9.92 0.66
N VAL A 193 -7.82 11.23 0.53
CA VAL A 193 -8.19 12.11 1.64
C VAL A 193 -9.71 12.20 1.61
N PRO A 194 -10.43 11.80 2.69
CA PRO A 194 -11.87 12.07 2.79
C PRO A 194 -12.07 13.57 2.55
N GLU A 195 -12.92 13.95 1.59
CA GLU A 195 -13.07 15.34 1.13
C GLU A 195 -13.03 16.31 2.32
N PRO A 196 -11.90 17.01 2.55
CA PRO A 196 -11.68 17.70 3.80
C PRO A 196 -12.51 18.97 3.76
N ALA A 197 -13.37 19.13 4.75
CA ALA A 197 -14.06 20.38 5.03
C ALA A 197 -14.96 20.96 3.93
N THR A 198 -15.17 20.37 2.75
CA THR A 198 -16.17 20.92 1.81
C THR A 198 -17.54 21.02 2.46
N TRP A 199 -17.93 20.00 3.21
CA TRP A 199 -19.15 20.01 4.01
C TRP A 199 -19.08 21.00 5.17
N ALA A 200 -17.96 21.05 5.89
CA ALA A 200 -17.80 21.99 7.01
C ALA A 200 -17.75 23.46 6.56
N MET A 201 -17.19 23.74 5.38
CA MET A 201 -17.09 25.05 4.75
C MET A 201 -18.40 25.45 4.07
N MET A 202 -19.13 24.51 3.46
CA MET A 202 -20.49 24.77 2.99
C MET A 202 -21.41 25.07 4.17
N LEU A 203 -21.42 24.23 5.21
CA LEU A 203 -22.24 24.44 6.41
C LEU A 203 -21.80 25.70 7.17
N GLY A 204 -20.50 25.95 7.28
CA GLY A 204 -19.96 27.17 7.88
C GLY A 204 -20.31 28.42 7.07
N GLY A 205 -20.17 28.36 5.75
CA GLY A 205 -20.52 29.44 4.84
C GLY A 205 -22.01 29.77 4.83
N PHE A 206 -22.87 28.74 4.70
CA PHE A 206 -24.33 28.92 4.78
C PHE A 206 -24.78 29.33 6.19
N GLY A 207 -24.14 28.81 7.23
CA GLY A 207 -24.39 29.20 8.62
C GLY A 207 -24.10 30.69 8.85
N LEU A 208 -22.96 31.19 8.36
CA LEU A 208 -22.60 32.61 8.44
C LEU A 208 -23.54 33.50 7.63
N LEU A 209 -23.87 33.12 6.39
CA LEU A 209 -24.82 33.86 5.55
C LEU A 209 -26.22 33.92 6.17
N GLY A 210 -26.71 32.79 6.71
CA GLY A 210 -27.98 32.74 7.42
C GLY A 210 -28.00 33.59 8.69
N ALA A 211 -26.91 33.58 9.47
CA ALA A 211 -26.77 34.42 10.65
C ALA A 211 -26.75 35.92 10.31
N ALA A 212 -26.05 36.31 9.24
CA ALA A 212 -26.01 37.69 8.76
C ALA A 212 -27.39 38.18 8.28
N ALA A 213 -28.13 37.35 7.52
CA ALA A 213 -29.48 37.67 7.06
C ALA A 213 -30.50 37.78 8.22
N ARG A 214 -30.35 36.95 9.26
CA ARG A 214 -31.18 37.04 10.47
C ARG A 214 -30.91 38.31 11.28
N ARG A 215 -29.67 38.81 11.29
CA ARG A 215 -29.32 40.06 11.98
C ARG A 215 -29.88 41.29 11.26
N SER A 216 -29.85 41.32 9.94
CA SER A 216 -30.29 42.49 9.15
C SER A 216 -31.82 42.66 9.13
N SER A 217 -32.60 41.58 9.24
CA SER A 217 -34.07 41.65 9.31
C SER A 217 -34.60 42.25 10.61
N ARG A 218 -33.93 42.03 11.75
CA ARG A 218 -34.33 42.62 13.05
C ARG A 218 -34.15 44.14 13.11
N ALA A 219 -33.23 44.70 12.34
CA ALA A 219 -33.00 46.14 12.30
C ALA A 219 -34.11 46.91 11.55
N LYS A 220 -34.89 46.26 10.68
CA LYS A 220 -35.94 46.90 9.88
C LYS A 220 -37.31 46.97 10.58
N THR A 221 -37.55 46.17 11.62
CA THR A 221 -38.86 46.11 12.32
C THR A 221 -39.04 47.19 13.40
N VAL A 222 -38.01 47.97 13.74
CA VAL A 222 -38.07 48.98 14.82
C VAL A 222 -38.45 50.39 14.30
N LEU A 223 -38.71 50.57 13.01
CA LEU A 223 -39.00 51.87 12.36
C LEU A 223 -40.42 52.00 11.78
N ALA A 224 -41.37 51.21 12.26
CA ALA A 224 -42.79 51.32 11.88
C ALA A 224 -43.68 51.54 13.12
#